data_AF-A0A7C7U5T7-F1
#
_entry.id   AF-A0A7C7U5T7-F1
#
_cell.length_a   1.000
_cell.length_b   1.000
_cell.length_c   1.000
_cell.angle_alpha   90.00
_cell.angle_beta   90.00
_cell.angle_gamma   90.00
#
_symmetry.space_group_name_H-M   'P 1'
#
loop_
_entity.id
_entity.type
_entity.pdbx_description
1 polymer ?
#
loop_
_entity_poly.entity_id
_entity_poly.type
_entity_poly.pdbx_seq_one_letter_code
_entity_poly.pdbx_strand_id
1 'polypeptide(L)'
;MNAPLRTDSLFARALIFFVIFGGFAAPASAGVILSEIFYDAEGSDDGHVFVELAGPPGTLLDGWQVEGVNGFNGVAGDLPS
;
A
#
# COMPACT_ATOMS: atom_id res chain seq x y z
N MET A 1 31.43 52.14 -16.01
CA MET A 1 29.99 52.14 -16.34
C MET A 1 29.53 50.71 -16.14
N ASN A 2 28.92 50.43 -15.00
CA ASN A 2 28.60 49.07 -14.59
C ASN A 2 27.07 49.04 -14.50
N ALA A 3 26.41 48.52 -15.52
CA ALA A 3 24.96 48.33 -15.44
C ALA A 3 24.69 47.23 -14.40
N PRO A 4 23.75 47.41 -13.45
CA PRO A 4 23.41 46.37 -12.50
C PRO A 4 22.73 45.20 -13.26
N LEU A 5 23.11 43.97 -12.91
CA LEU A 5 22.44 42.76 -13.37
C LEU A 5 20.95 42.85 -13.03
N ARG A 6 20.09 42.97 -14.04
CA ARG A 6 18.64 42.98 -13.90
C ARG A 6 18.19 41.55 -13.56
N THR A 7 17.86 41.29 -12.31
CA THR A 7 17.50 39.96 -11.76
C THR A 7 16.03 39.59 -11.94
N ASP A 8 15.31 40.26 -12.85
CA ASP A 8 13.85 40.17 -12.99
C ASP A 8 13.39 38.92 -13.80
N SER A 9 14.02 37.77 -13.57
CA SER A 9 13.69 36.52 -14.22
C SER A 9 12.45 35.90 -13.55
N LEU A 10 11.26 36.22 -14.07
CA LEU A 10 10.01 35.53 -13.71
C LEU A 10 10.13 34.01 -13.87
N PHE A 11 11.00 33.54 -14.78
CA PHE A 11 11.36 32.14 -14.95
C PHE A 11 12.07 31.54 -13.73
N ALA A 12 13.04 32.26 -13.15
CA ALA A 12 13.74 31.79 -11.95
C ALA A 12 12.77 31.70 -10.75
N ARG A 13 11.81 32.63 -10.66
CA ARG A 13 10.78 32.61 -9.60
C ARG A 13 9.79 31.47 -9.82
N ALA A 14 9.30 31.27 -11.03
CA ALA A 14 8.39 30.17 -11.36
C ALA A 14 9.04 28.79 -11.12
N LEU A 15 10.33 28.65 -11.45
CA LEU A 15 11.09 27.42 -11.20
C LEU A 15 11.26 27.16 -9.69
N ILE A 16 11.60 28.19 -8.90
CA ILE A 16 11.67 28.08 -7.44
C ILE A 16 10.30 27.73 -6.85
N PHE A 17 9.22 28.36 -7.32
CA PHE A 17 7.87 28.04 -6.88
C PHE A 17 7.50 26.57 -7.19
N PHE A 18 7.87 26.05 -8.36
CA PHE A 18 7.59 24.66 -8.72
C PHE A 18 8.41 23.66 -7.89
N VAL A 19 9.67 24.00 -7.55
CA VAL A 19 10.51 23.15 -6.68
C VAL A 19 10.07 23.20 -5.21
N ILE A 20 9.57 24.34 -4.72
CA ILE A 20 9.17 24.53 -3.32
C ILE A 20 7.73 24.06 -3.07
N PHE A 21 6.81 24.26 -4.02
CA PHE A 21 5.37 24.01 -3.85
C PHE A 21 4.80 22.92 -4.77
N GLY A 22 5.52 22.50 -5.82
CA GLY A 22 5.18 21.34 -6.64
C GLY A 22 5.58 20.06 -5.92
N GLY A 23 4.87 19.73 -4.84
CA GLY A 23 5.14 18.51 -4.07
C GLY A 23 5.12 17.29 -4.96
N PHE A 24 6.24 16.56 -4.99
CA PHE A 24 6.27 15.21 -5.55
C PHE A 24 5.34 14.34 -4.70
N ALA A 25 4.21 13.91 -5.26
CA ALA A 25 3.41 12.88 -4.63
C ALA A 25 4.27 11.61 -4.56
N ALA A 26 4.64 11.19 -3.35
CA ALA A 26 5.29 9.91 -3.16
C ALA A 26 4.35 8.80 -3.69
N PRO A 27 4.88 7.75 -4.35
CA PRO A 27 4.04 6.61 -4.68
C PRO A 27 3.44 6.05 -3.40
N ALA A 28 2.13 5.86 -3.37
CA ALA A 28 1.50 5.15 -2.28
C ALA A 28 2.08 3.73 -2.24
N SER A 29 2.78 3.40 -1.15
CA SER A 29 3.12 2.00 -0.88
C SER A 29 1.80 1.27 -0.64
N ALA A 30 1.57 0.17 -1.36
CA ALA A 30 0.53 -0.76 -0.96
C ALA A 30 0.83 -1.18 0.49
N GLY A 31 -0.19 -1.16 1.36
CA GLY A 31 -0.07 -1.62 2.73
C GLY A 31 0.10 -3.15 2.79
N VAL A 32 -0.31 -3.75 3.91
CA VAL A 32 -0.45 -5.21 4.00
C VAL A 32 -1.51 -5.67 3.01
N ILE A 33 -1.18 -6.66 2.19
CA ILE A 33 -2.08 -7.29 1.22
C ILE A 33 -2.19 -8.80 1.49
N LEU A 34 -3.22 -9.42 0.94
CA LEU A 34 -3.28 -10.88 0.76
C LEU A 34 -2.53 -11.23 -0.53
N SER A 35 -1.36 -11.86 -0.45
CA SER A 35 -0.56 -12.26 -1.62
C SER A 35 -1.01 -13.59 -2.21
N GLU A 36 -1.48 -14.51 -1.37
CA GLU A 36 -1.96 -15.83 -1.76
C GLU A 36 -3.17 -16.23 -0.91
N ILE A 37 -4.08 -16.98 -1.53
CA ILE A 37 -5.23 -17.60 -0.87
C ILE A 37 -5.29 -19.04 -1.37
N PHE A 38 -5.17 -19.99 -0.46
CA PHE A 38 -5.43 -21.40 -0.72
C PHE A 38 -6.70 -21.80 0.03
N TYR A 39 -7.75 -22.09 -0.73
CA TYR A 39 -9.09 -22.38 -0.22
C TYR A 39 -9.67 -23.58 -0.96
N ASP A 40 -10.64 -24.25 -0.32
CA ASP A 40 -11.40 -25.35 -0.93
C ASP A 40 -10.49 -26.47 -1.47
N ALA A 41 -9.49 -26.84 -0.67
CA ALA A 41 -8.58 -27.91 -1.01
C ALA A 41 -9.33 -29.23 -1.09
N GLU A 42 -9.07 -30.02 -2.13
CA GLU A 42 -9.71 -31.32 -2.35
C GLU A 42 -8.70 -32.47 -2.24
N GLY A 43 -9.20 -33.67 -1.94
CA GLY A 43 -8.39 -34.89 -1.94
C GLY A 43 -7.54 -35.04 -0.69
N SER A 44 -6.24 -35.32 -0.85
CA SER A 44 -5.35 -35.54 0.31
C SER A 44 -5.09 -34.28 1.12
N ASP A 45 -5.36 -33.11 0.54
CA ASP A 45 -5.16 -31.81 1.16
C ASP A 45 -6.48 -31.22 1.70
N ASP A 46 -7.57 -32.00 1.72
CA ASP A 46 -8.86 -31.57 2.26
C ASP A 46 -8.72 -31.05 3.70
N GLY A 47 -9.34 -29.90 3.97
CA GLY A 47 -9.25 -29.17 5.23
C GLY A 47 -8.00 -28.28 5.38
N HIS A 48 -7.03 -28.34 4.47
CA HIS A 48 -5.91 -27.39 4.46
C HIS A 48 -6.31 -26.09 3.76
N VAL A 49 -6.24 -24.99 4.50
CA VAL A 49 -6.49 -23.65 3.97
C VAL A 49 -5.51 -22.67 4.57
N PHE A 50 -5.10 -21.67 3.80
CA PHE A 50 -4.27 -20.59 4.33
C PHE A 50 -4.46 -19.31 3.53
N VAL A 51 -4.05 -18.19 4.13
CA VAL A 51 -3.78 -16.95 3.42
C VAL A 51 -2.35 -16.51 3.70
N GLU A 52 -1.73 -15.86 2.72
CA GLU A 52 -0.43 -15.25 2.90
C GLU A 52 -0.56 -13.72 2.92
N LEU A 53 0.12 -13.08 3.87
CA LEU A 53 0.21 -11.62 3.97
C LEU A 53 1.55 -11.15 3.43
N ALA A 54 1.52 -10.17 2.51
CA ALA A 54 2.71 -9.48 2.05
C ALA A 54 2.63 -7.98 2.39
N GLY A 55 3.75 -7.40 2.79
CA GLY A 55 3.84 -5.99 3.14
C GLY A 55 5.24 -5.57 3.57
N PRO A 56 5.44 -4.29 3.90
CA PRO A 56 6.72 -3.81 4.41
C PRO A 56 7.18 -4.59 5.65
N PRO A 57 8.45 -5.03 5.73
CA PRO A 57 8.98 -5.69 6.91
C PRO A 57 8.82 -4.84 8.18
N GLY A 58 8.47 -5.48 9.30
CA GLY A 58 8.25 -4.80 10.58
C GLY A 58 6.92 -4.06 10.68
N THR A 59 5.99 -4.24 9.73
CA THR A 59 4.61 -3.76 9.88
C THR A 59 3.98 -4.40 11.12
N LEU A 60 3.54 -3.59 12.08
CA LEU A 60 2.82 -4.04 13.26
C LEU A 60 1.41 -4.48 12.85
N LEU A 61 1.05 -5.72 13.19
CA LEU A 61 -0.28 -6.30 12.93
C LEU A 61 -1.14 -6.40 14.19
N ASP A 62 -0.71 -5.79 15.29
CA ASP A 62 -1.42 -5.85 16.57
C ASP A 62 -2.87 -5.35 16.40
N GLY A 63 -3.82 -6.19 16.79
CA GLY A 63 -5.25 -5.90 16.67
C GLY A 63 -5.84 -6.13 15.27
N TRP A 64 -5.06 -6.59 14.29
CA TRP A 64 -5.60 -7.05 13.00
C TRP A 64 -6.17 -8.46 13.15
N GLN A 65 -7.23 -8.73 12.40
CA GLN A 65 -7.83 -10.06 12.27
C GLN A 65 -8.03 -10.37 10.79
N VAL A 66 -7.82 -11.63 10.42
CA VAL A 66 -8.27 -12.17 9.14
C VAL A 66 -9.51 -13.00 9.41
N GLU A 67 -10.59 -12.72 8.70
CA GLU A 67 -11.88 -13.39 8.86
C GLU A 67 -12.31 -14.00 7.53
N GLY A 68 -12.53 -15.31 7.52
CA GLY A 68 -13.05 -16.02 6.35
C GLY A 68 -14.56 -15.99 6.37
N VAL A 69 -15.18 -15.43 5.33
CA VAL A 69 -16.65 -15.38 5.21
C VAL A 69 -17.10 -16.37 4.14
N ASN A 70 -17.95 -17.33 4.52
CA ASN A 70 -18.42 -18.33 3.57
C ASN A 70 -19.50 -17.78 2.62
N GLY A 71 -19.47 -18.23 1.37
CA GLY A 71 -20.41 -17.79 0.34
C GLY A 71 -21.83 -18.37 0.43
N PHE A 72 -22.06 -19.35 1.31
CA PHE A 72 -23.37 -20.01 1.42
C PHE A 72 -24.35 -19.21 2.28
N ASN A 73 -23.92 -18.76 3.45
CA ASN A 73 -24.77 -18.01 4.39
C ASN A 73 -24.12 -16.74 4.96
N GLY A 74 -22.91 -16.38 4.52
CA GLY A 74 -22.22 -15.17 4.97
C GLY A 74 -21.74 -15.22 6.43
N VAL A 75 -21.77 -16.40 7.07
CA VAL A 75 -21.21 -16.56 8.41
C VAL A 75 -19.69 -16.49 8.33
N ALA A 76 -19.13 -15.69 9.23
CA ALA A 76 -17.70 -15.63 9.45
C ALA A 76 -17.21 -16.81 10.29
N GLY A 77 -16.06 -17.35 9.90
CA GLY A 77 -15.31 -18.31 10.70
C GLY A 77 -13.83 -17.93 10.74
N ASP A 78 -13.17 -18.36 11.81
CA ASP A 78 -11.71 -18.31 11.89
C ASP A 78 -11.12 -19.24 10.82
N LEU A 79 -10.02 -18.83 10.19
CA LEU A 79 -9.27 -19.73 9.34
C LEU A 79 -8.70 -20.87 10.21
N PRO A 80 -8.85 -22.15 9.82
CA PRO A 80 -8.17 -23.27 10.45
C PRO A 80 -6.67 -22.96 10.62
N SER A 81 -6.17 -23.14 11.84
CA SER A 81 -4.76 -22.95 12.20
C SER A 81 -3.88 -24.09 11.70
#